data_AF-L1MM73-F1
#
_entry.id   AF-L1MM73-F1
#
_cell.length_a   1.000
_cell.length_b   1.000
_cell.length_c   1.000
_cell.angle_alpha   90.00
_cell.angle_beta   90.00
_cell.angle_gamma   90.00
#
_symmetry.space_group_name_H-M   'P 1'
#
loop_
_entity.id
_entity.type
_entity.pdbx_description
1 polymer ?
#
loop_
_entity_poly.entity_id
_entity_poly.type
_entity_poly.pdbx_seq_one_letter_code
_entity_poly.pdbx_strand_id
1 'polypeptide(L)'
;MIPKSECEHQANEFASEFLFPQTAISEYLPHNAPLNKILAVKSSFQISAAAAIYAAHKVGQLSDWTYRKLYGELERRGFKFGEPGGMTSYEKSRAFPLVFEMLQDRGISISDIADDLGFPSEDVHILTLQTKLHGINTKQQTTVTEGVQHKPKPKRNFTVVK
;
A
#
# COMPACT_ATOMS: atom_id res chain seq x y z
N MET A 1 -18.78 -14.59 -19.28
CA MET A 1 -17.48 -14.37 -18.62
C MET A 1 -16.75 -13.33 -19.44
N ILE A 2 -16.41 -12.18 -18.86
CA ILE A 2 -15.68 -11.12 -19.57
C ILE A 2 -14.25 -11.63 -19.85
N PRO A 3 -13.71 -11.47 -21.07
CA PRO A 3 -12.33 -11.86 -21.38
C PRO A 3 -11.34 -11.13 -20.46
N LYS A 4 -10.28 -11.83 -20.02
CA LYS A 4 -9.26 -11.23 -19.14
C LYS A 4 -8.66 -9.95 -19.73
N SER A 5 -8.41 -9.93 -21.04
CA SER A 5 -7.89 -8.77 -21.76
C SER A 5 -8.80 -7.55 -21.67
N GLU A 6 -10.11 -7.75 -21.69
CA GLU A 6 -11.09 -6.68 -21.60
C GLU A 6 -11.13 -6.10 -20.18
N CYS A 7 -11.06 -6.96 -19.16
CA CYS A 7 -10.95 -6.54 -17.77
C CYS A 7 -9.66 -5.74 -17.51
N GLU A 8 -8.52 -6.20 -18.06
CA GLU A 8 -7.25 -5.46 -17.98
C GLU A 8 -7.32 -4.11 -18.68
N HIS A 9 -7.97 -4.04 -19.85
CA HIS A 9 -8.16 -2.79 -20.58
C HIS A 9 -8.98 -1.78 -19.77
N GLN A 10 -10.14 -2.21 -19.26
CA GLN A 10 -11.02 -1.36 -18.42
C GLN A 10 -10.32 -0.95 -17.12
N ALA A 11 -9.55 -1.84 -16.50
CA ALA A 11 -8.77 -1.53 -15.32
C ALA A 11 -7.69 -0.48 -15.60
N ASN A 12 -6.99 -0.57 -16.72
CA ASN A 12 -6.00 0.43 -17.15
C ASN A 12 -6.66 1.77 -17.44
N GLU A 13 -7.81 1.76 -18.10
CA GLU A 13 -8.58 2.97 -18.39
C GLU A 13 -8.98 3.68 -17.09
N PHE A 14 -9.55 2.95 -16.14
CA PHE A 14 -9.92 3.46 -14.83
C PHE A 14 -8.70 3.98 -14.04
N ALA A 15 -7.65 3.16 -13.94
CA ALA A 15 -6.45 3.51 -13.18
C ALA A 15 -5.75 4.75 -13.76
N SER A 16 -5.74 4.92 -15.08
CA SER A 16 -5.10 6.08 -15.72
C SER A 16 -5.71 7.41 -15.27
N GLU A 17 -7.04 7.50 -15.20
CA GLU A 17 -7.73 8.72 -14.73
C GLU A 17 -7.57 8.94 -13.23
N PHE A 18 -7.54 7.88 -12.45
CA PHE A 18 -7.36 7.97 -10.99
C PHE A 18 -5.94 8.40 -10.62
N LEU A 19 -4.93 7.89 -11.33
CA LEU A 19 -3.51 8.09 -11.02
C LEU A 19 -2.93 9.35 -11.67
N PHE A 20 -3.33 9.67 -12.89
CA PHE A 20 -2.79 10.82 -13.61
C PHE A 20 -3.85 11.45 -14.53
N PRO A 21 -4.71 12.33 -13.99
CA PRO A 21 -5.87 12.85 -14.70
C PRO A 21 -5.48 13.74 -15.89
N GLN A 22 -6.36 13.82 -16.90
CA GLN A 22 -6.11 14.58 -18.13
C GLN A 22 -5.67 16.04 -17.90
N THR A 23 -6.25 16.73 -16.91
CA THR A 23 -5.89 18.11 -16.57
C THR A 23 -4.44 18.22 -16.07
N ALA A 24 -3.98 17.25 -15.28
CA ALA A 24 -2.60 17.19 -14.84
C ALA A 24 -1.67 16.82 -16.00
N ILE A 25 -2.11 15.95 -16.92
CA ILE A 25 -1.31 15.61 -18.10
C ILE A 25 -0.99 16.86 -18.93
N SER A 26 -1.98 17.68 -19.25
CA SER A 26 -1.77 18.88 -20.08
C SER A 26 -0.97 19.98 -19.37
N GLU A 27 -1.07 20.06 -18.05
CA GLU A 27 -0.32 21.03 -17.24
C GLU A 27 1.15 20.64 -17.08
N TYR A 28 1.42 19.36 -16.80
CA TYR A 28 2.77 18.90 -16.45
C TYR A 28 3.58 18.38 -17.64
N LEU A 29 2.92 17.92 -18.71
CA LEU A 29 3.59 17.37 -19.90
C LEU A 29 3.38 18.25 -21.13
N PRO A 30 4.44 18.71 -21.79
CA PRO A 30 4.30 19.31 -23.12
C PRO A 30 3.86 18.25 -24.15
N HIS A 31 3.33 18.70 -25.29
CA HIS A 31 3.01 17.78 -26.39
C HIS A 31 4.26 17.00 -26.84
N ASN A 32 4.11 15.69 -27.01
CA ASN A 32 5.21 14.76 -27.31
C ASN A 32 6.40 14.89 -26.33
N ALA A 33 6.09 14.92 -25.02
CA ALA A 33 7.09 15.05 -23.97
C ALA A 33 8.25 14.04 -24.09
N PRO A 34 9.51 14.47 -23.88
CA PRO A 34 10.66 13.58 -23.82
C PRO A 34 10.66 12.73 -22.54
N LEU A 35 11.42 11.63 -22.53
CA LEU A 35 11.42 10.68 -21.42
C LEU A 35 11.79 11.31 -20.07
N ASN A 36 12.71 12.27 -20.01
CA ASN A 36 13.05 12.95 -18.76
C ASN A 36 11.87 13.67 -18.12
N LYS A 37 10.92 14.21 -18.91
CA LYS A 37 9.69 14.82 -18.39
C LYS A 37 8.73 13.77 -17.86
N ILE A 38 8.58 12.65 -18.57
CA ILE A 38 7.81 11.50 -18.09
C ILE A 38 8.35 11.00 -16.75
N LEU A 39 9.68 10.84 -16.62
CA LEU A 39 10.30 10.39 -15.38
C LEU A 39 10.14 11.41 -14.24
N ALA A 40 10.17 12.71 -14.53
CA ALA A 40 9.90 13.73 -13.52
C ALA A 40 8.46 13.61 -12.99
N VAL A 41 7.48 13.50 -13.89
CA VAL A 41 6.07 13.36 -13.54
C VAL A 41 5.79 12.06 -12.79
N LYS A 42 6.41 10.94 -13.19
CA LYS A 42 6.27 9.66 -12.48
C LYS A 42 6.64 9.82 -11.00
N SER A 43 7.71 10.56 -10.71
CA SER A 43 8.17 10.81 -9.34
C SER A 43 7.28 11.81 -8.60
N SER A 44 6.71 12.80 -9.28
CA SER A 44 5.76 13.73 -8.64
C SER A 44 4.44 13.07 -8.27
N PHE A 45 3.90 12.22 -9.14
CA PHE A 45 2.62 11.52 -8.92
C PHE A 45 2.78 10.16 -8.24
N GLN A 46 4.02 9.70 -8.02
CA GLN A 46 4.33 8.37 -7.48
C GLN A 46 3.69 7.22 -8.27
N ILE A 47 3.78 7.32 -9.60
CA ILE A 47 3.22 6.35 -10.56
C ILE A 47 4.33 5.66 -11.36
N SER A 48 4.00 4.56 -12.03
CA SER A 48 4.93 3.91 -12.94
C SER A 48 5.17 4.77 -14.19
N ALA A 49 6.36 4.65 -14.79
CA ALA A 49 6.65 5.37 -16.03
C ALA A 49 5.74 4.89 -17.17
N ALA A 50 5.43 3.60 -17.19
CA ALA A 50 4.50 3.01 -18.15
C ALA A 50 3.07 3.59 -18.00
N ALA A 51 2.57 3.76 -16.76
CA ALA A 51 1.26 4.36 -16.53
C ALA A 51 1.22 5.82 -16.99
N ALA A 52 2.27 6.60 -16.73
CA ALA A 52 2.37 7.98 -17.21
C ALA A 52 2.35 8.07 -18.74
N ILE A 53 3.08 7.20 -19.44
CA ILE A 53 3.10 7.15 -20.92
C ILE A 53 1.74 6.71 -21.46
N TYR A 54 1.13 5.67 -20.87
CA TYR A 54 -0.19 5.19 -21.26
C TYR A 54 -1.26 6.27 -21.12
N ALA A 55 -1.32 6.94 -19.97
CA ALA A 55 -2.30 8.00 -19.72
C ALA A 55 -2.09 9.19 -20.68
N ALA A 56 -0.84 9.59 -20.91
CA ALA A 56 -0.54 10.70 -21.82
C ALA A 56 -0.82 10.36 -23.30
N HIS A 57 -0.66 9.11 -23.72
CA HIS A 57 -1.05 8.66 -25.05
C HIS A 57 -2.57 8.56 -25.22
N LYS A 58 -3.27 8.02 -24.22
CA LYS A 58 -4.73 7.90 -24.19
C LYS A 58 -5.44 9.23 -24.46
N VAL A 59 -4.95 10.34 -23.88
CA VAL A 59 -5.53 11.68 -24.04
C VAL A 59 -4.98 12.46 -25.24
N GLY A 60 -4.13 11.83 -26.07
CA GLY A 60 -3.53 12.44 -27.26
C GLY A 60 -2.37 13.41 -26.98
N GLN A 61 -1.87 13.49 -25.75
CA GLN A 61 -0.71 14.32 -25.41
C GLN A 61 0.58 13.77 -26.05
N LEU A 62 0.65 12.45 -26.22
CA LEU A 62 1.68 11.75 -26.97
C LEU A 62 1.10 11.17 -28.26
N SER A 63 1.83 11.34 -29.37
CA SER A 63 1.53 10.61 -30.61
C SER A 63 1.92 9.12 -30.50
N ASP A 64 1.33 8.29 -31.34
CA ASP A 64 1.67 6.86 -31.47
C ASP A 64 3.18 6.63 -31.65
N TRP A 65 3.83 7.48 -32.44
CA TRP A 65 5.27 7.40 -32.67
C TRP A 65 6.06 7.66 -31.39
N THR A 66 5.74 8.74 -30.67
CA THR A 66 6.40 9.08 -29.41
C THR A 66 6.13 8.03 -28.34
N TYR A 67 4.90 7.50 -28.26
CA TYR A 67 4.53 6.41 -27.37
C TYR A 67 5.43 5.18 -27.57
N ARG A 68 5.54 4.68 -28.82
CA ARG A 68 6.39 3.52 -29.14
C ARG A 68 7.86 3.80 -28.84
N LYS A 69 8.35 4.99 -29.16
CA LYS A 69 9.73 5.41 -28.88
C LYS A 69 10.03 5.39 -27.39
N LEU A 70 9.14 5.95 -26.56
CA LEU A 70 9.34 6.00 -25.11
C LEU A 70 9.33 4.60 -24.48
N TYR A 71 8.44 3.70 -24.92
CA TYR A 71 8.44 2.31 -24.46
C TYR A 71 9.75 1.58 -24.81
N GLY A 72 10.27 1.75 -26.02
CA GLY A 72 11.58 1.19 -26.38
C GLY A 72 12.71 1.75 -25.52
N GLU A 73 12.64 3.03 -25.15
CA GLU A 73 13.63 3.63 -24.26
C GLU A 73 13.50 3.14 -22.81
N LEU A 74 12.28 2.91 -22.31
CA LEU A 74 12.03 2.29 -21.01
C LEU A 74 12.60 0.87 -20.95
N GLU A 75 12.39 0.06 -21.99
CA GLU A 75 12.93 -1.30 -22.07
C GLU A 75 14.46 -1.28 -22.03
N ARG A 76 15.10 -0.41 -22.81
CA ARG A 76 16.57 -0.23 -22.80
C ARG A 76 17.11 0.18 -21.43
N ARG A 77 16.31 0.89 -20.63
CA ARG A 77 16.66 1.32 -19.27
C ARG A 77 16.26 0.31 -18.19
N GLY A 78 15.76 -0.87 -18.56
CA GLY A 78 15.46 -1.95 -17.63
C GLY A 78 14.13 -1.83 -16.89
N PHE A 79 13.23 -0.94 -17.31
CA PHE A 79 11.93 -0.72 -16.65
C PHE A 79 10.98 -1.93 -16.73
N LYS A 80 11.33 -2.94 -17.53
CA LYS A 80 10.62 -4.22 -17.60
C LYS A 80 10.77 -5.06 -16.33
N PHE A 81 11.88 -4.89 -15.60
CA PHE A 81 12.22 -5.72 -14.43
C PHE A 81 12.00 -5.00 -13.09
N GLY A 82 11.60 -3.74 -13.13
CA GLY A 82 11.35 -2.92 -11.96
C GLY A 82 11.23 -1.46 -12.33
N GLU A 83 10.94 -0.60 -11.36
CA GLU A 83 10.87 0.85 -11.54
C GLU A 83 12.10 1.50 -10.90
N PRO A 84 13.15 1.86 -11.66
CA PRO A 84 14.29 2.59 -11.13
C PRO A 84 13.86 3.91 -10.50
N GLY A 85 14.29 4.18 -9.27
CA GLY A 85 13.80 5.34 -8.51
C GLY A 85 12.30 5.27 -8.19
N GLY A 86 11.74 4.06 -8.14
CA GLY A 86 10.38 3.79 -7.69
C GLY A 86 10.20 4.09 -6.21
N MET A 87 8.96 4.00 -5.76
CA MET A 87 8.58 4.38 -4.41
C MET A 87 9.25 3.46 -3.36
N THR A 88 9.95 4.04 -2.39
CA THR A 88 10.62 3.30 -1.31
C THR A 88 9.68 2.94 -0.16
N SER A 89 8.56 3.65 -0.06
CA SER A 89 7.48 3.41 0.91
C SER A 89 6.17 3.24 0.16
N TYR A 90 5.13 2.79 0.84
CA TYR A 90 3.79 2.72 0.26
C TYR A 90 2.80 3.21 1.30
N GLU A 91 1.65 3.67 0.85
CA GLU A 91 0.56 4.10 1.72
C GLU A 91 0.12 2.94 2.63
N LYS A 92 0.15 3.17 3.94
CA LYS A 92 -0.28 2.19 4.95
C LYS A 92 -1.42 2.77 5.77
N SER A 93 -2.41 1.94 6.06
CA SER A 93 -3.47 2.32 6.99
C SER A 93 -2.88 2.68 8.35
N ARG A 94 -3.25 3.86 8.86
CA ARG A 94 -2.90 4.31 10.22
C ARG A 94 -3.91 3.86 11.28
N ALA A 95 -5.04 3.27 10.87
CA ALA A 95 -6.13 2.93 11.77
C ALA A 95 -5.68 1.93 12.85
N PHE A 96 -5.13 0.79 12.45
CA PHE A 96 -4.69 -0.25 13.40
C PHE A 96 -3.49 0.17 14.25
N PRO A 97 -2.42 0.81 13.70
CA PRO A 97 -1.35 1.35 14.53
C PRO A 97 -1.87 2.24 15.65
N LEU A 98 -2.79 3.16 15.34
CA LEU A 98 -3.36 4.09 16.29
C LEU A 98 -4.23 3.39 17.34
N VAL A 99 -5.13 2.49 16.91
CA VAL A 99 -6.00 1.74 17.84
C VAL A 99 -5.16 0.88 18.78
N PHE A 100 -4.12 0.23 18.28
CA PHE A 100 -3.25 -0.60 19.10
C PHE A 100 -2.41 0.19 20.10
N GLU A 101 -1.91 1.37 19.70
CA GLU A 101 -1.25 2.30 20.64
C GLU A 101 -2.19 2.68 21.80
N MET A 102 -3.44 3.06 21.49
CA MET A 102 -4.45 3.40 22.50
C MET A 102 -4.85 2.23 23.41
N LEU A 103 -4.89 1.01 22.88
CA LEU A 103 -5.20 -0.20 23.66
C LEU A 103 -4.02 -0.59 24.56
N GLN A 104 -2.80 -0.42 24.07
CA GLN A 104 -1.59 -0.68 24.84
C GLN A 104 -1.46 0.28 26.04
N ASP A 105 -1.81 1.55 25.88
CA ASP A 105 -1.89 2.52 26.98
C ASP A 105 -2.88 2.10 28.08
N ARG A 106 -3.87 1.28 27.74
CA ARG A 106 -4.84 0.68 28.67
C ARG A 106 -4.42 -0.70 29.19
N GLY A 107 -3.23 -1.16 28.82
CA GLY A 107 -2.69 -2.46 29.20
C GLY A 107 -3.37 -3.65 28.52
N ILE A 108 -3.99 -3.43 27.36
CA ILE A 108 -4.63 -4.48 26.56
C ILE A 108 -3.63 -4.96 25.51
N SER A 109 -3.33 -6.25 25.53
CA SER A 109 -2.41 -6.89 24.58
C SER A 109 -3.15 -7.51 23.39
N ILE A 110 -2.41 -7.87 22.32
CA ILE A 110 -2.97 -8.62 21.19
C ILE A 110 -3.59 -9.94 21.64
N SER A 111 -2.99 -10.62 22.61
CA SER A 111 -3.55 -11.87 23.13
C SER A 111 -4.91 -11.65 23.78
N ASP A 112 -5.09 -10.55 24.52
CA ASP A 112 -6.39 -10.22 25.10
C ASP A 112 -7.44 -9.94 24.01
N ILE A 113 -7.05 -9.26 22.92
CA ILE A 113 -7.92 -9.00 21.76
C ILE A 113 -8.27 -10.32 21.04
N ALA A 114 -7.29 -11.19 20.86
CA ALA A 114 -7.45 -12.49 20.23
C ALA A 114 -8.41 -13.38 21.03
N ASP A 115 -8.24 -13.42 22.35
CA ASP A 115 -9.11 -14.15 23.28
C ASP A 115 -10.55 -13.61 23.25
N ASP A 116 -10.73 -12.29 23.22
CA ASP A 116 -12.05 -11.65 23.17
C ASP A 116 -12.78 -11.89 21.83
N LEU A 117 -12.03 -11.91 20.72
CA LEU A 117 -12.58 -12.18 19.38
C LEU A 117 -12.73 -13.68 19.09
N GLY A 118 -12.11 -14.55 19.88
CA GLY A 118 -12.05 -15.99 19.62
C GLY A 118 -11.20 -16.35 18.40
N PHE A 119 -10.21 -15.52 18.06
CA PHE A 119 -9.28 -15.75 16.96
C PHE A 119 -7.89 -16.13 17.46
N PRO A 120 -7.12 -16.93 16.70
CA PRO A 120 -5.68 -17.04 16.89
C PRO A 120 -5.00 -15.66 16.81
N SER A 121 -3.98 -15.44 17.64
CA SER A 121 -3.22 -14.17 17.65
C SER A 121 -2.53 -13.85 16.32
N GLU A 122 -2.16 -14.89 15.55
CA GLU A 122 -1.62 -14.75 14.19
C GLU A 122 -2.65 -14.20 13.22
N ASP A 123 -3.91 -14.68 13.29
CA ASP A 123 -4.99 -14.22 12.42
C ASP A 123 -5.32 -12.75 12.71
N VAL A 124 -5.26 -12.32 13.97
CA VAL A 124 -5.41 -10.90 14.33
C VAL A 124 -4.33 -10.04 13.66
N HIS A 125 -3.08 -10.50 13.59
CA HIS A 125 -2.03 -9.75 12.89
C HIS A 125 -2.30 -9.67 11.38
N ILE A 126 -2.71 -10.77 10.76
CA ILE A 126 -3.01 -10.82 9.32
C ILE A 126 -4.17 -9.87 9.00
N LEU A 127 -5.26 -9.96 9.77
CA LEU A 127 -6.47 -9.15 9.57
C LEU A 127 -6.24 -7.66 9.87
N THR A 128 -5.25 -7.33 10.69
CA THR A 128 -4.83 -5.94 10.97
C THR A 128 -3.68 -5.48 10.07
N LEU A 129 -3.57 -6.06 8.87
CA LEU A 129 -2.61 -5.67 7.83
C LEU A 129 -1.16 -5.76 8.29
N GLN A 130 -0.85 -6.77 9.12
CA GLN A 130 0.47 -7.03 9.70
C GLN A 130 1.02 -5.83 10.48
N THR A 131 0.12 -5.06 11.11
CA THR A 131 0.51 -3.94 11.95
C THR A 131 1.35 -4.45 13.12
N LYS A 132 2.64 -4.09 13.13
CA LYS A 132 3.53 -4.42 14.24
C LYS A 132 3.24 -3.50 15.42
N LEU A 133 2.85 -4.06 16.56
CA LEU A 133 2.93 -3.35 17.83
C LEU A 133 4.40 -3.17 18.19
N HIS A 134 4.84 -1.93 18.34
CA HIS A 134 6.15 -1.64 18.94
C HIS A 134 6.02 -1.89 20.44
N GLY A 135 6.32 -3.10 20.87
CA GLY A 135 6.47 -3.39 22.30
C GLY A 135 7.65 -2.61 22.84
N ILE A 136 7.41 -1.55 23.63
CA ILE A 136 8.45 -0.98 24.49
C ILE A 136 8.92 -2.07 25.46
N ASN A 137 10.09 -2.62 25.16
CA ASN A 137 10.73 -3.67 25.92
C ASN A 137 11.09 -3.13 27.31
N THR A 138 10.30 -3.45 28.34
CA THR A 138 10.68 -3.16 29.72
C THR A 138 11.26 -4.43 30.34
N LYS A 139 12.60 -4.52 30.21
CA LYS A 139 13.60 -5.24 31.00
C LYS A 139 13.44 -6.76 31.25
N GLN A 140 14.55 -7.44 30.93
CA GLN A 140 14.93 -8.79 31.34
C GLN A 140 14.91 -8.96 32.88
N GLN A 141 14.34 -10.06 33.38
CA GLN A 141 14.90 -10.85 34.47
C GLN A 141 14.34 -12.28 34.50
N THR A 142 15.29 -13.22 34.57
CA THR A 142 15.25 -14.69 34.65
C THR A 142 14.59 -15.19 35.94
N THR A 143 13.81 -16.31 35.90
CA THR A 143 14.01 -17.57 36.68
C THR A 143 12.78 -18.53 36.66
N VAL A 144 13.06 -19.79 36.26
CA VAL A 144 12.58 -21.12 36.72
C VAL A 144 11.07 -21.47 36.87
N THR A 145 10.71 -22.57 36.18
CA THR A 145 9.69 -23.63 36.39
C THR A 145 8.58 -23.44 37.45
N GLU A 146 7.31 -23.55 37.03
CA GLU A 146 6.35 -24.59 37.45
C GLU A 146 4.96 -24.36 36.82
N GLY A 147 4.25 -25.45 36.53
CA GLY A 147 2.99 -25.44 35.80
C GLY A 147 1.88 -24.65 36.48
N VAL A 148 1.10 -23.92 35.69
CA VAL A 148 -0.12 -23.24 36.18
C VAL A 148 -1.28 -23.56 35.25
N GLN A 149 -2.27 -24.25 35.81
CA GLN A 149 -3.56 -24.53 35.20
C GLN A 149 -4.23 -23.23 34.75
N HIS A 150 -4.73 -23.22 33.51
CA HIS A 150 -5.42 -22.08 32.94
C HIS A 150 -6.86 -22.00 33.49
N LYS A 151 -7.08 -21.14 34.49
CA LYS A 151 -8.44 -20.67 34.84
C LYS A 151 -8.83 -19.56 33.86
N PRO A 152 -10.05 -19.57 33.30
CA PRO A 152 -10.50 -18.49 32.42
C PRO A 152 -10.52 -17.18 33.20
N LYS A 153 -9.85 -16.15 32.66
CA LYS A 153 -9.88 -14.79 33.21
C LYS A 153 -11.30 -14.23 33.09
N PRO A 154 -11.76 -13.41 34.07
CA PRO A 154 -13.10 -12.84 34.05
C PRO A 154 -13.26 -11.91 32.85
N LYS A 155 -14.36 -12.08 32.11
CA LYS A 155 -14.73 -11.24 30.96
C LYS A 155 -14.79 -9.77 31.40
N ARG A 156 -13.99 -8.91 30.77
CA ARG A 156 -14.02 -7.46 31.00
C ARG A 156 -15.13 -6.87 30.13
N ASN A 157 -16.10 -6.21 30.74
CA ASN A 157 -17.18 -5.55 30.01
C ASN A 157 -16.63 -4.30 29.32
N PHE A 158 -16.52 -4.32 27.99
CA PHE A 158 -16.24 -3.13 27.19
C PHE A 158 -17.46 -2.21 27.20
N THR A 159 -17.39 -1.10 27.93
CA THR A 159 -18.36 -0.02 27.78
C THR A 159 -17.87 0.89 26.65
N VAL A 160 -18.56 0.87 25.52
CA VAL A 160 -18.36 1.84 24.45
C VAL A 160 -18.91 3.17 24.95
N VAL A 161 -18.02 4.12 25.25
CA VAL A 161 -18.42 5.49 25.60
C VAL A 161 -18.90 6.15 24.30
N LYS A 162 -20.14 6.61 24.35
CA LYS A 162 -20.89 7.21 23.23
C LYS A 162 -20.38 8.59 22.88
#